data_AF-A0A356ES76-F1
#
_entry.id   AF-A0A356ES76-F1
#
_cell.length_a   1.000
_cell.length_b   1.000
_cell.length_c   1.000
_cell.angle_alpha   90.00
_cell.angle_beta   90.00
_cell.angle_gamma   90.00
#
_symmetry.space_group_name_H-M   'P 1'
#
loop_
_entity.id
_entity.type
_entity.pdbx_description
1 polymer ?
#
loop_
_entity_poly.entity_id
_entity_poly.type
_entity_poly.pdbx_seq_one_letter_code
_entity_poly.pdbx_strand_id
1 'polypeptide(L)'
;MPSVSQFGPSEVSMHLARHATIRLSLLVLLAVALVPRGVEAQVKIESHWLRYVKSRLQLGVRSGRITIQVRQSGSFQSPWSTDSQGRKEQLTIQHDHFSDEASLAYQRVSPDEKLAVSAATNGRVAIQREPGERGKIVPSEFVQPPAGPLTLTFGKDGEKTTIQTPTIWHLLLAHRETCERYVLPNLMILQPDWKLAEQADQLEKELLRTAREEKLPDRGEWAELVEQLGDEHYARRESADRRLRALGRPVIGYLRSLDRKTLDAEQQYRVHRIIQSLADALNEESTRETALDLLTDRTIWLTLMERDAETTRQTAAKHLEQLLERPIAFDPAADEATRRRQVDALRKEFAK
;
A
#
# COMPACT_ATOMS: atom_id res chain seq x y z
N MET A 1 -59.62 -49.60 27.55
CA MET A 1 -59.34 -50.40 26.34
C MET A 1 -59.17 -49.44 25.17
N PRO A 2 -58.19 -49.58 24.24
CA PRO A 2 -56.83 -50.14 24.26
C PRO A 2 -55.75 -49.01 24.32
N SER A 3 -54.58 -49.18 24.95
CA SER A 3 -53.28 -49.58 24.35
C SER A 3 -52.87 -48.82 23.07
N VAL A 4 -51.99 -47.82 23.20
CA VAL A 4 -51.12 -47.36 22.11
C VAL A 4 -49.68 -47.29 22.61
N SER A 5 -48.86 -48.07 21.92
CA SER A 5 -47.48 -48.42 22.21
C SER A 5 -46.49 -47.30 21.88
N GLN A 6 -45.43 -47.25 22.69
CA GLN A 6 -44.19 -46.53 22.46
C GLN A 6 -43.50 -47.04 21.17
N PHE A 7 -43.10 -46.11 20.29
CA PHE A 7 -42.07 -46.35 19.29
C PHE A 7 -40.82 -45.57 19.69
N GLY A 8 -39.79 -46.29 20.12
CA GLY A 8 -38.45 -45.74 20.32
C GLY A 8 -37.75 -45.44 18.99
N PRO A 9 -36.89 -44.42 18.93
CA PRO A 9 -36.11 -44.12 17.73
C PRO A 9 -35.14 -45.27 17.42
N SER A 10 -35.12 -45.69 16.16
CA SER A 10 -34.32 -46.81 15.64
C SER A 10 -32.82 -46.53 15.68
N GLU A 11 -32.07 -47.42 16.32
CA GLU A 11 -30.59 -47.42 16.40
C GLU A 11 -29.87 -47.50 15.04
N VAL A 12 -30.62 -47.72 13.95
CA VAL A 12 -30.06 -47.88 12.59
C VAL A 12 -29.58 -46.53 12.01
N SER A 13 -30.11 -45.39 12.46
CA SER A 13 -29.72 -44.07 11.93
C SER A 13 -28.38 -43.54 12.45
N MET A 14 -27.83 -44.10 13.53
CA MET A 14 -26.59 -43.58 14.14
C MET A 14 -25.32 -44.18 13.54
N HIS A 15 -25.41 -45.33 12.87
CA HIS A 15 -24.24 -45.98 12.23
C HIS A 15 -23.92 -45.41 10.84
N LEU A 16 -24.91 -44.94 10.07
CA LEU A 16 -24.67 -44.34 8.75
C LEU A 16 -24.03 -42.94 8.85
N ALA A 17 -24.34 -42.16 9.89
CA ALA A 17 -23.74 -40.84 10.11
C ALA A 17 -22.25 -40.89 10.52
N ARG A 18 -21.81 -41.97 11.21
CA ARG A 18 -20.40 -42.16 11.61
C ARG A 18 -19.50 -42.61 10.45
N HIS A 19 -20.02 -43.38 9.49
CA HIS A 19 -19.22 -43.79 8.33
C HIS A 19 -19.04 -42.67 7.29
N ALA A 20 -20.00 -41.74 7.19
CA ALA A 20 -19.88 -40.57 6.31
C ALA A 20 -18.82 -39.56 6.80
N THR A 21 -18.71 -39.34 8.11
CA THR A 21 -17.71 -38.43 8.71
C THR A 21 -16.28 -38.98 8.63
N ILE A 22 -16.10 -40.29 8.74
CA ILE A 22 -14.77 -40.92 8.61
C ILE A 22 -14.28 -40.88 7.14
N ARG A 23 -15.16 -41.10 6.15
CA ARG A 23 -14.77 -41.02 4.73
C ARG A 23 -14.50 -39.59 4.26
N LEU A 24 -15.19 -38.58 4.78
CA LEU A 24 -14.92 -37.18 4.48
C LEU A 24 -13.57 -36.73 5.07
N SER A 25 -13.25 -37.17 6.28
CA SER A 25 -11.97 -36.87 6.95
C SER A 25 -10.77 -37.50 6.21
N LEU A 26 -10.93 -38.71 5.67
CA LEU A 26 -9.87 -39.39 4.91
C LEU A 26 -9.64 -38.74 3.53
N LEU A 27 -10.70 -38.25 2.87
CA LEU A 27 -10.59 -37.53 1.60
C LEU A 27 -9.96 -36.13 1.77
N VAL A 28 -10.23 -35.44 2.88
CA VAL A 28 -9.56 -34.18 3.20
C VAL A 28 -8.07 -34.41 3.53
N LEU A 29 -7.73 -35.47 4.27
CA LEU A 29 -6.33 -35.85 4.52
C LEU A 29 -5.58 -36.29 3.26
N LEU A 30 -6.23 -36.99 2.33
CA LEU A 30 -5.62 -37.36 1.04
C LEU A 30 -5.47 -36.15 0.09
N ALA A 31 -6.42 -35.21 0.12
CA ALA A 31 -6.34 -33.97 -0.66
C ALA A 31 -5.21 -33.04 -0.16
N VAL A 32 -4.97 -32.98 1.16
CA VAL A 32 -3.83 -32.25 1.74
C VAL A 32 -2.48 -32.92 1.42
N ALA A 33 -2.45 -34.25 1.25
CA ALA A 33 -1.25 -34.99 0.87
C ALA A 33 -0.91 -34.91 -0.63
N LEU A 34 -1.87 -34.52 -1.48
CA LEU A 34 -1.71 -34.37 -2.93
C LEU A 34 -1.55 -32.90 -3.39
N VAL A 35 -1.56 -31.93 -2.46
CA VAL A 35 -1.02 -30.60 -2.75
C VAL A 35 0.47 -30.78 -3.08
N PRO A 36 0.94 -30.35 -4.25
CA PRO A 36 2.34 -30.55 -4.63
C PRO A 36 3.23 -29.88 -3.61
N ARG A 37 3.98 -30.69 -2.84
CA ARG A 37 5.11 -30.29 -1.98
C ARG A 37 6.32 -29.80 -2.81
N GLY A 38 6.05 -29.07 -3.89
CA GLY A 38 7.05 -28.54 -4.83
C GLY A 38 7.54 -27.13 -4.50
N VAL A 39 7.04 -26.51 -3.43
CA VAL A 39 7.38 -25.10 -3.10
C VAL A 39 8.41 -24.98 -1.97
N GLU A 40 8.67 -26.03 -1.19
CA GLU A 40 9.52 -25.93 0.02
C GLU A 40 11.02 -26.21 -0.19
N ALA A 41 11.44 -26.70 -1.36
CA ALA A 41 12.87 -26.93 -1.65
C ALA A 41 13.58 -25.76 -2.36
N GLN A 42 12.90 -24.62 -2.53
CA GLN A 42 13.42 -23.44 -3.23
C GLN A 42 13.84 -22.31 -2.28
N VAL A 43 14.06 -22.64 -1.00
CA VAL A 43 14.51 -21.72 0.03
C VAL A 43 16.00 -21.94 0.31
N LYS A 44 16.77 -20.83 0.26
CA LYS A 44 18.14 -20.61 0.79
C LYS A 44 19.36 -20.73 -0.11
N ILE A 45 19.25 -20.63 -1.43
CA ILE A 45 20.33 -19.95 -2.17
C ILE A 45 19.84 -18.52 -2.41
N GLU A 46 20.13 -17.64 -1.46
CA GLU A 46 20.03 -16.21 -1.72
C GLU A 46 20.87 -15.93 -2.97
N SER A 47 20.19 -15.57 -4.06
CA SER A 47 20.84 -15.37 -5.35
C SER A 47 21.99 -14.40 -5.15
N HIS A 48 23.14 -14.67 -5.78
CA HIS A 48 24.35 -13.86 -5.60
C HIS A 48 24.07 -12.36 -5.87
N TRP A 49 23.16 -12.07 -6.81
CA TRP A 49 22.71 -10.72 -7.11
C TRP A 49 21.90 -10.08 -5.98
N LEU A 50 21.09 -10.84 -5.21
CA LEU A 50 20.29 -10.26 -4.12
C LEU A 50 21.19 -9.79 -2.96
N ARG A 51 22.24 -10.57 -2.65
CA ARG A 51 23.31 -10.13 -1.74
C ARG A 51 23.98 -8.86 -2.24
N TYR A 52 24.25 -8.78 -3.54
CA TYR A 52 24.80 -7.57 -4.16
C TYR A 52 23.87 -6.36 -4.00
N VAL A 53 22.58 -6.50 -4.34
CA VAL A 53 21.55 -5.45 -4.15
C VAL A 53 21.53 -4.96 -2.70
N LYS A 54 21.39 -5.87 -1.72
CA LYS A 54 21.34 -5.50 -0.30
C LYS A 54 22.59 -4.79 0.22
N SER A 55 23.76 -5.10 -0.35
CA SER A 55 25.03 -4.46 0.03
C SER A 55 25.19 -3.05 -0.54
N ARG A 56 24.54 -2.75 -1.67
CA ARG A 56 24.77 -1.55 -2.49
C ARG A 56 23.62 -0.56 -2.44
N LEU A 57 22.41 -1.07 -2.29
CA LEU A 57 21.17 -0.32 -2.32
C LEU A 57 20.36 -0.61 -1.06
N GLN A 58 19.65 0.41 -0.60
CA GLN A 58 18.61 0.28 0.40
C GLN A 58 17.28 0.63 -0.25
N LEU A 59 16.38 -0.36 -0.29
CA LEU A 59 15.00 -0.17 -0.70
C LEU A 59 14.14 0.09 0.56
N GLY A 60 13.15 0.95 0.43
CA GLY A 60 12.21 1.23 1.50
C GLY A 60 10.99 2.01 1.03
N VAL A 61 10.02 2.20 1.93
CA VAL A 61 8.94 3.15 1.73
C VAL A 61 9.25 4.41 2.53
N ARG A 62 9.12 5.58 1.90
CA ARG A 62 9.17 6.88 2.57
C ARG A 62 8.00 7.73 2.12
N SER A 63 7.21 8.24 3.07
CA SER A 63 5.99 8.99 2.79
C SER A 63 5.05 8.23 1.85
N GLY A 64 4.99 6.91 1.99
CA GLY A 64 4.19 6.04 1.13
C GLY A 64 4.67 5.93 -0.32
N ARG A 65 5.91 6.33 -0.63
CA ARG A 65 6.54 6.09 -1.94
C ARG A 65 7.68 5.11 -1.80
N ILE A 66 7.83 4.23 -2.79
CA ILE A 66 9.00 3.33 -2.86
C ILE A 66 10.23 4.16 -3.18
N THR A 67 11.29 3.99 -2.41
CA THR A 67 12.54 4.73 -2.58
C THR A 67 13.71 3.76 -2.66
N ILE A 68 14.75 4.19 -3.38
CA ILE A 68 16.05 3.52 -3.43
C ILE A 68 17.09 4.53 -2.96
N GLN A 69 17.95 4.10 -2.04
CA GLN A 69 19.12 4.86 -1.59
C GLN A 69 20.39 4.08 -1.92
N VAL A 70 21.40 4.78 -2.41
CA VAL A 70 22.70 4.20 -2.72
C VAL A 70 23.55 4.18 -1.45
N ARG A 71 24.03 3.00 -1.07
CA ARG A 71 24.98 2.83 0.03
C ARG A 71 26.43 2.86 -0.45
N GLN A 72 26.66 2.34 -1.64
CA GLN A 72 27.98 2.23 -2.23
C GLN A 72 27.90 2.41 -3.74
N SER A 73 28.68 3.35 -4.25
CA SER A 73 28.71 3.69 -5.66
C SER A 73 29.30 2.59 -6.55
N GLY A 74 28.86 2.52 -7.80
CA GLY A 74 29.38 1.61 -8.81
C GLY A 74 28.30 1.07 -9.74
N SER A 75 28.73 0.49 -10.86
CA SER A 75 27.86 -0.22 -11.79
C SER A 75 27.99 -1.74 -11.61
N PHE A 76 26.88 -2.44 -11.85
CA PHE A 76 26.82 -3.89 -11.83
C PHE A 76 25.85 -4.39 -12.87
N GLN A 77 26.25 -5.41 -13.60
CA GLN A 77 25.36 -6.12 -14.50
C GLN A 77 25.60 -7.60 -14.30
N SER A 78 24.57 -8.33 -13.87
CA SER A 78 24.65 -9.78 -13.83
C SER A 78 24.60 -10.33 -15.25
N PRO A 79 25.36 -11.42 -15.55
CA PRO A 79 25.08 -12.18 -16.76
C PRO A 79 23.66 -12.74 -16.70
N TRP A 80 23.09 -13.05 -17.86
CA TRP A 80 21.85 -13.82 -17.92
C TRP A 80 22.08 -15.19 -17.28
N SER A 81 21.37 -15.48 -16.19
CA SER A 81 21.33 -16.82 -15.61
C SER A 81 20.13 -17.56 -16.18
N THR A 82 20.33 -18.77 -16.71
CA THR A 82 19.26 -19.66 -17.16
C THR A 82 19.17 -20.84 -16.20
N ASP A 83 17.99 -21.11 -15.63
CA ASP A 83 17.78 -22.31 -14.81
C ASP A 83 17.31 -23.51 -15.64
N SER A 84 17.16 -24.67 -15.00
CA SER A 84 16.71 -25.91 -15.65
C SER A 84 15.30 -25.84 -16.23
N GLN A 85 14.50 -24.84 -15.86
CA GLN A 85 13.15 -24.61 -16.36
C GLN A 85 13.14 -23.61 -17.53
N GLY A 86 14.32 -23.16 -17.99
CA GLY A 86 14.45 -22.19 -19.07
C GLY A 86 14.12 -20.76 -18.65
N ARG A 87 14.00 -20.50 -17.35
CA ARG A 87 13.83 -19.14 -16.83
C ARG A 87 15.16 -18.41 -16.88
N LYS A 88 15.14 -17.24 -17.51
CA LYS A 88 16.27 -16.33 -17.69
C LYS A 88 16.09 -15.12 -16.79
N GLU A 89 17.12 -14.76 -16.02
CA GLU A 89 17.10 -13.59 -15.14
C GLU A 89 18.32 -12.70 -15.38
N GLN A 90 18.14 -11.38 -15.30
CA GLN A 90 19.21 -10.39 -15.39
C GLN A 90 18.91 -9.21 -14.44
N LEU A 91 19.94 -8.75 -13.74
CA LEU A 91 19.92 -7.55 -12.92
C LEU A 91 20.98 -6.55 -13.43
N THR A 92 20.59 -5.30 -13.58
CA THR A 92 21.47 -4.17 -13.88
C THR A 92 21.28 -3.11 -12.80
N ILE A 93 22.39 -2.62 -12.25
CA ILE A 93 22.47 -1.46 -11.37
C ILE A 93 23.44 -0.47 -12.01
N GLN A 94 22.99 0.76 -12.20
CA GLN A 94 23.83 1.86 -12.65
C GLN A 94 23.78 2.95 -11.60
N HIS A 95 24.95 3.47 -11.20
CA HIS A 95 25.07 4.65 -10.37
C HIS A 95 25.96 5.64 -11.10
N ASP A 96 25.43 6.85 -11.31
CA ASP A 96 26.19 7.97 -11.83
C ASP A 96 26.78 8.76 -10.66
N HIS A 97 28.10 8.73 -10.55
CA HIS A 97 28.85 9.39 -9.49
C HIS A 97 28.70 10.93 -9.52
N PHE A 98 28.34 11.52 -10.66
CA PHE A 98 28.26 12.97 -10.79
C PHE A 98 26.89 13.52 -10.36
N SER A 99 25.82 12.78 -10.60
CA SER A 99 24.45 13.19 -10.29
C SER A 99 23.90 12.57 -8.99
N ASP A 100 24.62 11.61 -8.40
CA ASP A 100 24.14 10.71 -7.34
C ASP A 100 22.85 9.95 -7.74
N GLU A 101 22.59 9.86 -9.04
CA GLU A 101 21.46 9.10 -9.56
C GLU A 101 21.84 7.62 -9.66
N ALA A 102 21.01 6.75 -9.07
CA ALA A 102 21.09 5.33 -9.34
C ALA A 102 19.80 4.80 -9.95
N SER A 103 19.96 3.78 -10.78
CA SER A 103 18.88 2.99 -11.32
C SER A 103 19.14 1.51 -11.10
N LEU A 104 18.06 0.78 -10.86
CA LEU A 104 17.99 -0.67 -10.80
C LEU A 104 17.03 -1.13 -11.89
N ALA A 105 17.43 -2.13 -12.66
CA ALA A 105 16.59 -2.81 -13.64
C ALA A 105 16.75 -4.33 -13.45
N TYR A 106 15.65 -5.00 -13.22
CA TYR A 106 15.57 -6.45 -13.11
C TYR A 106 14.64 -6.99 -14.19
N GLN A 107 15.07 -8.03 -14.88
CA GLN A 107 14.29 -8.72 -15.90
C GLN A 107 14.26 -10.22 -15.61
N ARG A 108 13.09 -10.82 -15.75
CA ARG A 108 12.86 -12.26 -15.71
C ARG A 108 12.01 -12.67 -16.91
N VAL A 109 12.50 -13.62 -17.68
CA VAL A 109 11.81 -14.17 -18.85
C VAL A 109 11.71 -15.68 -18.69
N SER A 110 10.51 -16.23 -18.71
CA SER A 110 10.23 -17.66 -18.73
C SER A 110 9.23 -17.99 -19.85
N PRO A 111 9.00 -19.28 -20.15
CA PRO A 111 7.92 -19.67 -21.06
C PRO A 111 6.53 -19.16 -20.62
N ASP A 112 6.32 -18.97 -19.32
CA ASP A 112 5.03 -18.62 -18.72
C ASP A 112 4.84 -17.11 -18.54
N GLU A 113 5.92 -16.34 -18.34
CA GLU A 113 5.81 -14.91 -18.07
C GLU A 113 7.07 -14.12 -18.41
N LYS A 114 6.86 -12.83 -18.65
CA LYS A 114 7.91 -11.80 -18.67
C LYS A 114 7.64 -10.84 -17.53
N LEU A 115 8.64 -10.56 -16.74
CA LEU A 115 8.60 -9.59 -15.65
C LEU A 115 9.77 -8.62 -15.82
N ALA A 116 9.45 -7.33 -15.78
CA ALA A 116 10.43 -6.25 -15.69
C ALA A 116 10.13 -5.41 -14.44
N VAL A 117 11.16 -5.16 -13.65
CA VAL A 117 11.10 -4.23 -12.51
C VAL A 117 12.18 -3.19 -12.70
N SER A 118 11.81 -1.92 -12.64
CA SER A 118 12.76 -0.81 -12.69
C SER A 118 12.50 0.16 -11.55
N ALA A 119 13.56 0.74 -11.01
CA ALA A 119 13.46 1.73 -9.96
C ALA A 119 14.67 2.67 -9.99
N ALA A 120 14.47 3.93 -9.60
CA ALA A 120 15.52 4.94 -9.61
C ALA A 120 15.48 5.82 -8.35
N THR A 121 16.60 6.46 -8.01
CA THR A 121 16.73 7.35 -6.83
C THR A 121 15.83 8.59 -6.92
N ASN A 122 15.44 9.00 -8.12
CA ASN A 122 14.44 10.05 -8.33
C ASN A 122 12.99 9.63 -7.97
N GLY A 123 12.80 8.46 -7.39
CA GLY A 123 11.50 7.96 -6.95
C GLY A 123 10.67 7.31 -8.06
N ARG A 124 11.17 7.19 -9.29
CA ARG A 124 10.48 6.41 -10.33
C ARG A 124 10.57 4.91 -10.00
N VAL A 125 9.43 4.21 -10.05
CA VAL A 125 9.37 2.74 -9.98
C VAL A 125 8.37 2.24 -11.01
N ALA A 126 8.72 1.20 -11.75
CA ALA A 126 7.79 0.51 -12.64
C ALA A 126 7.93 -1.01 -12.52
N ILE A 127 6.80 -1.71 -12.46
CA ILE A 127 6.72 -3.17 -12.48
C ILE A 127 5.79 -3.53 -13.64
N GLN A 128 6.30 -4.27 -14.61
CA GLN A 128 5.52 -4.75 -15.75
C GLN A 128 5.57 -6.27 -15.77
N ARG A 129 4.40 -6.89 -15.86
CA ARG A 129 4.25 -8.33 -15.94
C ARG A 129 3.37 -8.69 -17.12
N GLU A 130 3.85 -9.54 -18.00
CA GLU A 130 3.20 -9.94 -19.24
C GLU A 130 3.20 -11.47 -19.40
N PRO A 131 2.18 -12.05 -20.04
CA PRO A 131 2.20 -13.47 -20.36
C PRO A 131 3.39 -13.82 -21.27
N GLY A 132 4.06 -14.93 -20.96
CA GLY A 132 5.02 -15.54 -21.84
C GLY A 132 4.32 -16.26 -23.00
N GLU A 133 5.09 -16.95 -23.84
CA GLU A 133 4.55 -17.68 -25.01
C GLU A 133 3.48 -18.71 -24.63
N ARG A 134 3.59 -19.31 -23.44
CA ARG A 134 2.65 -20.32 -22.91
C ARG A 134 1.83 -19.81 -21.72
N GLY A 135 2.09 -18.57 -21.30
CA GLY A 135 1.53 -17.95 -20.13
C GLY A 135 0.05 -17.65 -20.25
N LYS A 136 -0.70 -17.92 -19.18
CA LYS A 136 -2.08 -17.46 -19.00
C LYS A 136 -2.23 -16.42 -17.88
N ILE A 137 -1.12 -15.83 -17.45
CA ILE A 137 -1.15 -14.84 -16.39
C ILE A 137 -1.88 -13.58 -16.87
N VAL A 138 -2.58 -12.92 -15.94
CA VAL A 138 -3.19 -11.62 -16.21
C VAL A 138 -2.08 -10.57 -16.28
N PRO A 139 -1.92 -9.84 -17.39
CA PRO A 139 -0.90 -8.81 -17.46
C PRO A 139 -1.23 -7.68 -16.49
N SER A 140 -0.17 -7.09 -15.93
CA SER A 140 -0.29 -6.01 -14.95
C SER A 140 0.89 -5.06 -15.03
N GLU A 141 0.61 -3.79 -14.76
CA GLU A 141 1.58 -2.71 -14.74
C GLU A 141 1.37 -1.84 -13.51
N PHE A 142 2.40 -1.69 -12.68
CA PHE A 142 2.44 -0.72 -11.59
C PHE A 142 3.45 0.37 -11.93
N VAL A 143 3.04 1.63 -11.83
CA VAL A 143 3.88 2.80 -12.12
C VAL A 143 3.80 3.78 -10.96
N GLN A 144 4.96 4.11 -10.40
CA GLN A 144 5.21 5.23 -9.53
C GLN A 144 6.05 6.26 -10.30
N PRO A 145 5.49 7.40 -10.73
CA PRO A 145 6.28 8.50 -11.28
C PRO A 145 7.16 9.16 -10.19
N PRO A 146 8.14 10.01 -10.53
CA PRO A 146 8.88 10.80 -9.53
C PRO A 146 7.96 11.62 -8.61
N ALA A 147 6.92 12.23 -9.19
CA ALA A 147 5.89 12.98 -8.50
C ALA A 147 4.50 12.65 -9.09
N GLY A 148 3.46 12.76 -8.27
CA GLY A 148 2.08 12.45 -8.66
C GLY A 148 1.61 11.06 -8.22
N PRO A 149 0.39 10.67 -8.66
CA PRO A 149 -0.26 9.44 -8.20
C PRO A 149 0.44 8.19 -8.74
N LEU A 150 0.38 7.12 -7.95
CA LEU A 150 0.69 5.76 -8.37
C LEU A 150 -0.43 5.25 -9.26
N THR A 151 -0.09 4.45 -10.26
CA THR A 151 -1.06 3.79 -11.15
C THR A 151 -0.83 2.29 -11.12
N LEU A 152 -1.90 1.52 -10.92
CA LEU A 152 -1.92 0.06 -11.09
C LEU A 152 -2.94 -0.30 -12.16
N THR A 153 -2.48 -0.87 -13.27
CA THR A 153 -3.32 -1.36 -14.37
C THR A 153 -3.21 -2.87 -14.46
N PHE A 154 -4.33 -3.59 -14.58
CA PHE A 154 -4.34 -5.05 -14.79
C PHE A 154 -5.58 -5.49 -15.57
N GLY A 155 -5.51 -6.66 -16.21
CA GLY A 155 -6.60 -7.21 -17.02
C GLY A 155 -6.18 -7.48 -18.47
N LYS A 156 -7.00 -8.22 -19.23
CA LYS A 156 -6.68 -8.72 -20.58
C LYS A 156 -7.73 -8.26 -21.59
N ASP A 157 -7.35 -8.17 -22.86
CA ASP A 157 -8.27 -8.12 -24.02
C ASP A 157 -9.42 -7.07 -23.92
N GLY A 158 -9.10 -5.84 -23.51
CA GLY A 158 -10.07 -4.73 -23.43
C GLY A 158 -10.75 -4.57 -22.07
N GLU A 159 -10.64 -5.55 -21.17
CA GLU A 159 -11.14 -5.47 -19.79
C GLU A 159 -10.03 -5.03 -18.83
N LYS A 160 -9.44 -3.85 -19.08
CA LYS A 160 -8.41 -3.30 -18.19
C LYS A 160 -9.04 -2.51 -17.05
N THR A 161 -8.62 -2.82 -15.83
CA THR A 161 -8.90 -2.01 -14.63
C THR A 161 -7.68 -1.17 -14.31
N THR A 162 -7.88 0.13 -14.12
CA THR A 162 -6.83 1.06 -13.69
C THR A 162 -7.22 1.68 -12.36
N ILE A 163 -6.31 1.60 -11.39
CA ILE A 163 -6.44 2.16 -10.05
C ILE A 163 -5.38 3.24 -9.91
N GLN A 164 -5.79 4.45 -9.50
CA GLN A 164 -4.88 5.54 -9.17
C GLN A 164 -4.96 5.88 -7.69
N THR A 165 -3.81 6.01 -7.03
CA THR A 165 -3.74 6.34 -5.61
C THR A 165 -2.55 7.26 -5.31
N PRO A 166 -2.62 8.13 -4.29
CA PRO A 166 -1.50 9.04 -3.97
C PRO A 166 -0.22 8.31 -3.54
N THR A 167 -0.36 7.22 -2.77
CA THR A 167 0.75 6.49 -2.14
C THR A 167 0.48 4.99 -2.08
N ILE A 168 1.52 4.19 -1.80
CA ILE A 168 1.40 2.72 -1.69
C ILE A 168 0.51 2.33 -0.51
N TRP A 169 0.46 3.16 0.54
CA TRP A 169 -0.41 2.95 1.69
C TRP A 169 -1.89 3.08 1.31
N HIS A 170 -2.24 4.07 0.49
CA HIS A 170 -3.59 4.17 -0.06
C HIS A 170 -3.95 2.94 -0.88
N LEU A 171 -3.05 2.49 -1.74
CA LEU A 171 -3.27 1.32 -2.58
C LEU A 171 -3.46 0.04 -1.74
N LEU A 172 -2.62 -0.18 -0.73
CA LEU A 172 -2.68 -1.35 0.15
C LEU A 172 -3.91 -1.35 1.05
N LEU A 173 -4.29 -0.19 1.60
CA LEU A 173 -5.46 -0.08 2.47
C LEU A 173 -6.77 -0.23 1.67
N ALA A 174 -6.87 0.39 0.49
CA ALA A 174 -8.09 0.37 -0.32
C ALA A 174 -8.24 -0.88 -1.20
N HIS A 175 -7.13 -1.44 -1.69
CA HIS A 175 -7.13 -2.51 -2.70
C HIS A 175 -6.16 -3.64 -2.34
N ARG A 176 -6.26 -4.14 -1.10
CA ARG A 176 -5.35 -5.13 -0.53
C ARG A 176 -5.17 -6.37 -1.41
N GLU A 177 -6.27 -7.04 -1.76
CA GLU A 177 -6.23 -8.30 -2.52
C GLU A 177 -5.56 -8.10 -3.89
N THR A 178 -5.84 -6.96 -4.53
CA THR A 178 -5.23 -6.57 -5.81
C THR A 178 -3.72 -6.36 -5.66
N CYS A 179 -3.27 -5.71 -4.57
CA CYS A 179 -1.85 -5.54 -4.28
C CYS A 179 -1.14 -6.86 -4.03
N GLU A 180 -1.72 -7.73 -3.21
CA GLU A 180 -1.19 -9.06 -2.89
C GLU A 180 -1.07 -9.93 -4.14
N ARG A 181 -1.93 -9.73 -5.13
CA ARG A 181 -1.88 -10.45 -6.41
C ARG A 181 -0.89 -9.87 -7.42
N TYR A 182 -0.85 -8.55 -7.59
CA TYR A 182 -0.16 -7.92 -8.73
C TYR A 182 1.08 -7.10 -8.36
N VAL A 183 1.21 -6.61 -7.12
CA VAL A 183 2.28 -5.67 -6.73
C VAL A 183 3.26 -6.34 -5.78
N LEU A 184 2.80 -6.84 -4.63
CA LEU A 184 3.66 -7.32 -3.55
C LEU A 184 4.57 -8.48 -3.96
N PRO A 185 4.12 -9.52 -4.69
CA PRO A 185 5.01 -10.62 -5.09
C PRO A 185 6.20 -10.15 -5.93
N ASN A 186 6.01 -9.08 -6.71
CA ASN A 186 7.04 -8.54 -7.58
C ASN A 186 8.03 -7.65 -6.79
N LEU A 187 7.55 -6.89 -5.80
CA LEU A 187 8.42 -6.14 -4.90
C LEU A 187 9.27 -7.05 -4.00
N MET A 188 8.70 -8.18 -3.56
CA MET A 188 9.40 -9.18 -2.74
C MET A 188 10.58 -9.84 -3.47
N ILE A 189 10.65 -9.77 -4.80
CA ILE A 189 11.84 -10.23 -5.54
C ILE A 189 13.06 -9.38 -5.19
N LEU A 190 12.87 -8.06 -5.06
CA LEU A 190 13.96 -7.13 -4.72
C LEU A 190 14.25 -7.10 -3.22
N GLN A 191 13.22 -7.31 -2.40
CA GLN A 191 13.33 -7.31 -0.94
C GLN A 191 12.41 -8.39 -0.34
N PRO A 192 12.89 -9.64 -0.19
CA PRO A 192 12.05 -10.75 0.27
C PRO A 192 11.45 -10.56 1.66
N ASP A 193 12.15 -9.84 2.53
CA ASP A 193 11.74 -9.59 3.90
C ASP A 193 10.77 -8.39 4.01
N TRP A 194 10.29 -7.85 2.87
CA TRP A 194 9.42 -6.68 2.85
C TRP A 194 7.98 -7.04 3.24
N LYS A 195 7.68 -6.83 4.51
CA LYS A 195 6.39 -7.13 5.14
C LYS A 195 5.33 -6.03 4.90
N LEU A 196 5.22 -5.51 3.68
CA LEU A 196 4.33 -4.37 3.35
C LEU A 196 2.87 -4.58 3.74
N ALA A 197 2.34 -5.79 3.53
CA ALA A 197 0.97 -6.12 3.92
C ALA A 197 0.79 -6.07 5.45
N GLU A 198 1.73 -6.64 6.21
CA GLU A 198 1.71 -6.58 7.68
C GLU A 198 1.89 -5.14 8.18
N GLN A 199 2.72 -4.34 7.51
CA GLN A 199 2.89 -2.92 7.82
C GLN A 199 1.61 -2.13 7.59
N ALA A 200 0.87 -2.42 6.51
CA ALA A 200 -0.43 -1.82 6.26
C ALA A 200 -1.46 -2.19 7.34
N ASP A 201 -1.46 -3.44 7.84
CA ASP A 201 -2.29 -3.86 8.98
C ASP A 201 -1.97 -3.09 10.25
N GLN A 202 -0.68 -2.94 10.56
CA GLN A 202 -0.23 -2.19 11.72
C GLN A 202 -0.59 -0.71 11.58
N LEU A 203 -0.45 -0.16 10.37
CA LEU A 203 -0.80 1.23 10.05
C LEU A 203 -2.28 1.50 10.25
N GLU A 204 -3.17 0.62 9.78
CA GLU A 204 -4.61 0.76 10.00
C GLU A 204 -4.97 0.75 11.50
N LYS A 205 -4.38 -0.19 12.27
CA LYS A 205 -4.59 -0.24 13.72
C LYS A 205 -4.13 1.05 14.39
N GLU A 206 -2.97 1.55 14.00
CA GLU A 206 -2.38 2.75 14.58
C GLU A 206 -3.17 4.01 14.21
N LEU A 207 -3.70 4.10 12.98
CA LEU A 207 -4.63 5.15 12.56
C LEU A 207 -5.89 5.17 13.44
N LEU A 208 -6.54 4.02 13.61
CA LEU A 208 -7.77 3.91 14.41
C LEU A 208 -7.52 4.19 15.89
N ARG A 209 -6.37 3.73 16.43
CA ARG A 209 -5.96 4.02 17.80
C ARG A 209 -5.75 5.51 17.99
N THR A 210 -4.97 6.13 17.12
CA THR A 210 -4.61 7.55 17.22
C THR A 210 -5.82 8.46 17.05
N ALA A 211 -6.74 8.14 16.13
CA ALA A 211 -8.00 8.86 15.97
C ALA A 211 -8.93 8.84 17.20
N ARG A 212 -8.76 7.85 18.09
CA ARG A 212 -9.54 7.79 19.34
C ARG A 212 -8.91 8.57 20.48
N GLU A 213 -7.58 8.64 20.51
CA GLU A 213 -6.82 9.18 21.63
C GLU A 213 -6.40 10.64 21.43
N GLU A 214 -6.04 11.01 20.20
CA GLU A 214 -5.44 12.32 19.93
C GLU A 214 -6.51 13.34 19.53
N LYS A 215 -6.41 14.54 20.13
CA LYS A 215 -7.10 15.71 19.61
C LYS A 215 -6.47 16.05 18.26
N LEU A 216 -7.31 16.22 17.23
CA LEU A 216 -6.83 16.70 15.95
C LEU A 216 -5.98 17.97 16.12
N PRO A 217 -4.85 18.08 15.41
CA PRO A 217 -4.06 19.30 15.40
C PRO A 217 -4.90 20.50 14.94
N ASP A 218 -4.59 21.68 15.48
CA ASP A 218 -5.30 22.92 15.15
C ASP A 218 -5.02 23.34 13.70
N ARG A 219 -5.95 23.01 12.81
CA ARG A 219 -5.86 23.34 11.38
C ARG A 219 -6.02 24.83 11.11
N GLY A 220 -6.68 25.57 11.99
CA GLY A 220 -6.82 27.01 11.88
C GLY A 220 -5.46 27.68 11.97
N GLU A 221 -4.68 27.33 13.00
CA GLU A 221 -3.31 27.82 13.15
C GLU A 221 -2.45 27.49 11.92
N TRP A 222 -2.56 26.27 11.39
CA TRP A 222 -1.76 25.87 10.22
C TRP A 222 -2.15 26.62 8.95
N ALA A 223 -3.44 26.91 8.76
CA ALA A 223 -3.92 27.70 7.63
C ALA A 223 -3.39 29.14 7.69
N GLU A 224 -3.44 29.76 8.87
CA GLU A 224 -2.89 31.10 9.08
C GLU A 224 -1.37 31.14 8.81
N LEU A 225 -0.63 30.12 9.24
CA LEU A 225 0.80 30.02 8.96
C LEU A 225 1.09 29.86 7.46
N VAL A 226 0.29 29.06 6.74
CA VAL A 226 0.44 28.91 5.29
C VAL A 226 0.11 30.20 4.56
N GLU A 227 -0.93 30.92 4.98
CA GLU A 227 -1.24 32.25 4.44
C GLU A 227 -0.06 33.22 4.64
N GLN A 228 0.51 33.25 5.84
CA GLN A 228 1.68 34.07 6.17
C GLN A 228 2.96 33.73 5.38
N LEU A 229 3.06 32.55 4.75
CA LEU A 229 4.18 32.24 3.84
C LEU A 229 4.17 33.12 2.59
N GLY A 230 3.04 33.73 2.22
CA GLY A 230 2.91 34.67 1.11
C GLY A 230 2.96 36.15 1.51
N ASP A 231 3.14 36.49 2.79
CA ASP A 231 3.13 37.88 3.28
C ASP A 231 4.26 38.69 2.62
N GLU A 232 4.06 39.97 2.30
CA GLU A 232 5.07 40.83 1.67
C GLU A 232 6.31 41.05 2.57
N HIS A 233 6.14 40.97 3.89
CA HIS A 233 7.20 41.18 4.87
C HIS A 233 8.01 39.90 5.09
N TYR A 234 9.29 39.94 4.74
CA TYR A 234 10.22 38.82 4.90
C TYR A 234 10.21 38.21 6.32
N ALA A 235 10.19 39.04 7.36
CA ALA A 235 10.20 38.58 8.74
C ALA A 235 8.98 37.70 9.09
N ARG A 236 7.80 37.99 8.53
CA ARG A 236 6.58 37.20 8.74
C ARG A 236 6.66 35.86 8.01
N ARG A 237 7.06 35.87 6.73
CA ARG A 237 7.27 34.63 5.95
C ARG A 237 8.23 33.67 6.64
N GLU A 238 9.38 34.19 7.10
CA GLU A 238 10.39 33.36 7.76
C GLU A 238 9.95 32.87 9.15
N SER A 239 9.16 33.66 9.88
CA SER A 239 8.57 33.23 11.14
C SER A 239 7.57 32.09 10.91
N ALA A 240 6.72 32.21 9.89
CA ALA A 240 5.77 31.18 9.52
C ALA A 240 6.45 29.89 9.05
N ASP A 241 7.47 29.98 8.19
CA ASP A 241 8.25 28.82 7.74
C ASP A 241 8.90 28.08 8.93
N ARG A 242 9.54 28.81 9.85
CA ARG A 242 10.14 28.24 11.06
C ARG A 242 9.11 27.57 11.96
N ARG A 243 7.93 28.20 12.15
CA ARG A 243 6.84 27.64 12.95
C ARG A 243 6.29 26.36 12.33
N LEU A 244 6.03 26.34 11.02
CA LEU A 244 5.60 25.13 10.31
C LEU A 244 6.61 24.00 10.44
N ARG A 245 7.91 24.28 10.36
CA ARG A 245 8.96 23.27 10.61
C ARG A 245 9.00 22.80 12.07
N ALA A 246 8.81 23.72 13.02
CA ALA A 246 8.82 23.39 14.44
C ALA A 246 7.62 22.52 14.87
N LEU A 247 6.50 22.60 14.14
CA LEU A 247 5.35 21.71 14.31
C LEU A 247 5.66 20.25 13.94
N GLY A 248 6.72 20.01 13.16
CA GLY A 248 7.18 18.66 12.82
C GLY A 248 6.27 17.91 11.84
N ARG A 249 6.31 16.57 11.88
CA ARG A 249 5.60 15.71 10.91
C ARG A 249 4.08 15.91 10.82
N PRO A 250 3.32 16.14 11.90
CA PRO A 250 1.87 16.24 11.82
C PRO A 250 1.36 17.24 10.77
N VAL A 251 2.14 18.31 10.49
CA VAL A 251 1.78 19.33 9.50
C VAL A 251 1.92 18.82 8.06
N ILE A 252 2.72 17.79 7.78
CA ILE A 252 3.00 17.28 6.43
C ILE A 252 1.70 16.87 5.73
N GLY A 253 0.84 16.11 6.41
CA GLY A 253 -0.41 15.63 5.85
C GLY A 253 -1.34 16.79 5.46
N TYR A 254 -1.43 17.82 6.31
CA TYR A 254 -2.16 19.04 6.00
C TYR A 254 -1.56 19.77 4.79
N LEU A 255 -0.25 20.02 4.78
CA LEU A 255 0.44 20.71 3.69
C LEU A 255 0.32 19.97 2.35
N ARG A 256 0.23 18.63 2.36
CA ARG A 256 -0.02 17.82 1.15
C ARG A 256 -1.45 17.91 0.65
N SER A 257 -2.41 18.12 1.55
CA SER A 257 -3.83 18.23 1.22
C SER A 257 -4.25 19.58 0.63
N LEU A 258 -3.39 20.60 0.71
CA LEU A 258 -3.65 21.92 0.14
C LEU A 258 -3.83 21.84 -1.38
N ASP A 259 -4.86 22.51 -1.92
CA ASP A 259 -4.97 22.73 -3.36
C ASP A 259 -3.83 23.66 -3.79
N ARG A 260 -2.88 23.12 -4.57
CA ARG A 260 -1.72 23.88 -5.04
C ARG A 260 -2.11 25.06 -5.91
N LYS A 261 -3.27 25.01 -6.58
CA LYS A 261 -3.72 26.07 -7.49
C LYS A 261 -4.18 27.33 -6.76
N THR A 262 -4.51 27.23 -5.47
CA THR A 262 -4.92 28.38 -4.66
C THR A 262 -3.73 29.08 -4.00
N LEU A 263 -2.56 28.46 -3.98
CA LEU A 263 -1.34 29.00 -3.42
C LEU A 263 -0.57 29.82 -4.47
N ASP A 264 0.03 30.94 -4.07
CA ASP A 264 0.96 31.67 -4.91
C ASP A 264 2.30 30.89 -5.11
N ALA A 265 3.15 31.37 -6.01
CA ALA A 265 4.41 30.69 -6.35
C ALA A 265 5.39 30.57 -5.16
N GLU A 266 5.45 31.58 -4.28
CA GLU A 266 6.31 31.58 -3.09
C GLU A 266 5.78 30.58 -2.05
N GLN A 267 4.46 30.59 -1.80
CA GLN A 267 3.80 29.63 -0.93
C GLN A 267 4.01 28.20 -1.44
N GLN A 268 3.80 27.94 -2.74
CA GLN A 268 4.02 26.62 -3.34
C GLN A 268 5.47 26.15 -3.12
N TYR A 269 6.45 27.02 -3.40
CA TYR A 269 7.87 26.72 -3.23
C TYR A 269 8.22 26.41 -1.76
N ARG A 270 7.78 27.25 -0.82
CA ARG A 270 8.08 27.08 0.61
C ARG A 270 7.41 25.84 1.18
N VAL A 271 6.13 25.62 0.88
CA VAL A 271 5.43 24.42 1.34
C VAL A 271 6.14 23.17 0.81
N HIS A 272 6.56 23.15 -0.45
CA HIS A 272 7.34 22.04 -1.00
C HIS A 272 8.64 21.80 -0.21
N ARG A 273 9.41 22.86 0.07
CA ARG A 273 10.66 22.76 0.85
C ARG A 273 10.46 22.35 2.30
N ILE A 274 9.37 22.77 2.93
CA ILE A 274 9.02 22.35 4.30
C ILE A 274 8.72 20.86 4.30
N ILE A 275 7.85 20.39 3.39
CA ILE A 275 7.53 18.96 3.26
C ILE A 275 8.81 18.13 3.03
N GLN A 276 9.67 18.55 2.10
CA GLN A 276 10.91 17.84 1.80
C GLN A 276 11.82 17.78 3.03
N SER A 277 12.06 18.92 3.69
CA SER A 277 12.93 18.98 4.86
C SER A 277 12.42 18.15 6.03
N LEU A 278 11.10 18.10 6.25
CA LEU A 278 10.52 17.29 7.31
C LEU A 278 10.54 15.80 6.98
N ALA A 279 10.42 15.44 5.69
CA ALA A 279 10.53 14.05 5.24
C ALA A 279 12.00 13.54 5.28
N ASP A 280 12.97 14.39 4.94
CA ASP A 280 14.39 14.04 4.88
C ASP A 280 15.06 13.94 6.25
N ALA A 281 14.54 14.65 7.27
CA ALA A 281 15.09 14.65 8.62
C ALA A 281 15.01 13.27 9.33
N LEU A 282 14.38 12.27 8.71
CA LEU A 282 14.12 10.97 9.33
C LEU A 282 14.79 9.85 8.54
N ASN A 283 15.67 9.12 9.23
CA ASN A 283 16.40 8.00 8.65
C ASN A 283 15.50 6.78 8.43
N GLU A 284 14.51 6.58 9.30
CA GLU A 284 13.54 5.47 9.25
C GLU A 284 12.14 5.99 9.54
N GLU A 285 11.19 5.71 8.66
CA GLU A 285 9.79 6.07 8.84
C GLU A 285 9.08 4.97 9.63
N SER A 286 8.65 5.28 10.85
CA SER A 286 7.89 4.34 11.67
C SER A 286 6.42 4.28 11.25
N THR A 287 5.75 3.17 11.59
CA THR A 287 4.31 3.01 11.36
C THR A 287 3.49 4.10 12.04
N ARG A 288 3.88 4.52 13.25
CA ARG A 288 3.19 5.60 13.99
C ARG A 288 3.29 6.93 13.28
N GLU A 289 4.48 7.31 12.82
CA GLU A 289 4.63 8.57 12.11
C GLU A 289 3.89 8.56 10.77
N THR A 290 3.89 7.42 10.08
CA THR A 290 3.07 7.26 8.86
C THR A 290 1.58 7.41 9.16
N ALA A 291 1.11 6.87 10.29
CA ALA A 291 -0.27 7.04 10.72
C ALA A 291 -0.59 8.52 10.97
N LEU A 292 0.29 9.24 11.67
CA LEU A 292 0.14 10.69 11.90
C LEU A 292 0.06 11.48 10.58
N ASP A 293 0.90 11.15 9.61
CA ASP A 293 0.88 11.80 8.28
C ASP A 293 -0.46 11.56 7.55
N LEU A 294 -1.06 10.39 7.74
CA LEU A 294 -2.33 9.99 7.12
C LEU A 294 -3.57 10.39 7.92
N LEU A 295 -3.44 10.81 9.18
CA LEU A 295 -4.59 11.22 10.01
C LEU A 295 -5.40 12.35 9.37
N THR A 296 -4.73 13.22 8.63
CA THR A 296 -5.36 14.37 7.96
C THR A 296 -5.87 14.07 6.55
N ASP A 297 -5.66 12.83 6.07
CA ASP A 297 -6.03 12.40 4.73
C ASP A 297 -7.47 11.89 4.68
N ARG A 298 -8.36 12.67 4.05
CA ARG A 298 -9.78 12.34 3.92
C ARG A 298 -10.01 11.02 3.17
N THR A 299 -9.17 10.71 2.18
CA THR A 299 -9.35 9.52 1.33
C THR A 299 -9.15 8.24 2.14
N ILE A 300 -8.19 8.22 3.07
CA ILE A 300 -7.98 7.09 3.98
C ILE A 300 -9.22 6.84 4.84
N TRP A 301 -9.82 7.87 5.41
CA TRP A 301 -11.01 7.71 6.25
C TRP A 301 -12.21 7.19 5.47
N LEU A 302 -12.41 7.67 4.23
CA LEU A 302 -13.43 7.12 3.34
C LEU A 302 -13.19 5.64 3.03
N THR A 303 -11.94 5.23 2.82
CA THR A 303 -11.59 3.81 2.67
C THR A 303 -11.91 3.00 3.94
N LEU A 304 -11.61 3.53 5.12
CA LEU A 304 -11.90 2.83 6.39
C LEU A 304 -13.40 2.75 6.70
N MET A 305 -14.22 3.67 6.19
CA MET A 305 -15.69 3.61 6.27
C MET A 305 -16.31 2.45 5.47
N GLU A 306 -15.57 1.84 4.54
CA GLU A 306 -16.03 0.67 3.77
C GLU A 306 -15.70 -0.67 4.44
N ARG A 307 -14.97 -0.68 5.57
CA ARG A 307 -14.58 -1.89 6.30
C ARG A 307 -15.79 -2.64 6.87
N ASP A 308 -15.65 -3.96 7.05
CA ASP A 308 -16.72 -4.83 7.56
C ASP A 308 -17.02 -4.62 9.05
N ALA A 309 -16.03 -4.22 9.85
CA ALA A 309 -16.20 -3.97 11.26
C ALA A 309 -16.89 -2.61 11.51
N GLU A 310 -18.06 -2.62 12.16
CA GLU A 310 -18.84 -1.41 12.47
C GLU A 310 -18.05 -0.40 13.30
N THR A 311 -17.29 -0.87 14.29
CA THR A 311 -16.48 -0.01 15.16
C THR A 311 -15.39 0.77 14.39
N THR A 312 -14.84 0.16 13.34
CA THR A 312 -13.92 0.83 12.40
C THR A 312 -14.64 1.93 11.64
N ARG A 313 -15.82 1.63 11.09
CA ARG A 313 -16.64 2.61 10.36
C ARG A 313 -17.07 3.79 11.23
N GLN A 314 -17.50 3.52 12.45
CA GLN A 314 -17.86 4.57 13.43
C GLN A 314 -16.67 5.47 13.76
N THR A 315 -15.48 4.87 14.02
CA THR A 315 -14.26 5.63 14.31
C THR A 315 -13.87 6.51 13.13
N ALA A 316 -13.89 5.95 11.91
CA ALA A 316 -13.55 6.66 10.69
C ALA A 316 -14.53 7.80 10.38
N ALA A 317 -15.83 7.56 10.51
CA ALA A 317 -16.87 8.57 10.30
C ALA A 317 -16.72 9.74 11.27
N LYS A 318 -16.59 9.46 12.58
CA LYS A 318 -16.41 10.49 13.61
C LYS A 318 -15.14 11.31 13.38
N HIS A 319 -14.03 10.65 13.01
CA HIS A 319 -12.79 11.37 12.72
C HIS A 319 -12.92 12.25 11.48
N LEU A 320 -13.60 11.76 10.44
CA LEU A 320 -13.87 12.55 9.23
C LEU A 320 -14.77 13.77 9.51
N GLU A 321 -15.78 13.64 10.39
CA GLU A 321 -16.60 14.79 10.83
C GLU A 321 -15.76 15.86 11.53
N GLN A 322 -14.86 15.45 12.43
CA GLN A 322 -13.94 16.37 13.10
C GLN A 322 -13.00 17.05 12.08
N LEU A 323 -12.52 16.30 11.09
CA LEU A 323 -11.63 16.79 10.04
C LEU A 323 -12.30 17.81 9.10
N LEU A 324 -13.61 17.70 8.94
CA LEU A 324 -14.45 18.56 8.10
C LEU A 324 -15.14 19.67 8.90
N GLU A 325 -15.05 19.63 10.24
CA GLU A 325 -15.72 20.54 11.17
C GLU A 325 -17.25 20.60 10.97
N ARG A 326 -17.85 19.48 10.53
CA ARG A 326 -19.29 19.35 10.29
C ARG A 326 -19.74 17.89 10.32
N PRO A 327 -21.03 17.62 10.58
CA PRO A 327 -21.58 16.27 10.47
C PRO A 327 -21.55 15.76 9.02
N ILE A 328 -21.46 14.44 8.85
CA ILE A 328 -21.53 13.76 7.55
C ILE A 328 -22.77 12.87 7.48
N ALA A 329 -23.35 12.73 6.28
CA ALA A 329 -24.49 11.86 6.03
C ALA A 329 -24.04 10.39 5.82
N PHE A 330 -23.62 9.73 6.91
CA PHE A 330 -23.17 8.33 6.88
C PHE A 330 -23.73 7.54 8.06
N ASP A 331 -24.29 6.36 7.76
CA ASP A 331 -24.77 5.42 8.78
C ASP A 331 -23.79 4.24 8.89
N PRO A 332 -23.02 4.12 9.97
CA PRO A 332 -22.07 3.03 10.14
C PRO A 332 -22.76 1.65 10.30
N ALA A 333 -24.04 1.59 10.67
CA ALA A 333 -24.78 0.34 10.83
C ALA A 333 -25.52 -0.10 9.54
N ALA A 334 -25.54 0.74 8.50
CA ALA A 334 -26.21 0.43 7.24
C ALA A 334 -25.63 -0.82 6.55
N ASP A 335 -26.41 -1.45 5.68
CA ASP A 335 -25.96 -2.56 4.84
C ASP A 335 -24.86 -2.13 3.85
N GLU A 336 -24.11 -3.09 3.30
CA GLU A 336 -22.96 -2.81 2.43
C GLU A 336 -23.30 -1.97 1.20
N ALA A 337 -24.44 -2.22 0.54
CA ALA A 337 -24.83 -1.48 -0.65
C ALA A 337 -25.17 -0.03 -0.31
N THR A 338 -25.87 0.19 0.80
CA THR A 338 -26.18 1.53 1.32
C THR A 338 -24.91 2.27 1.74
N ARG A 339 -23.99 1.63 2.46
CA ARG A 339 -22.71 2.22 2.85
C ARG A 339 -21.87 2.65 1.66
N ARG A 340 -21.73 1.79 0.64
CA ARG A 340 -21.00 2.13 -0.59
C ARG A 340 -21.58 3.37 -1.28
N ARG A 341 -22.92 3.47 -1.38
CA ARG A 341 -23.59 4.66 -1.94
C ARG A 341 -23.30 5.93 -1.13
N GLN A 342 -23.30 5.86 0.21
CA GLN A 342 -22.99 6.99 1.07
C GLN A 342 -21.53 7.43 0.92
N VAL A 343 -20.58 6.49 0.92
CA VAL A 343 -19.15 6.79 0.71
C VAL A 343 -18.91 7.39 -0.68
N ASP A 344 -19.56 6.86 -1.72
CA ASP A 344 -19.46 7.41 -3.09
C ASP A 344 -20.05 8.82 -3.21
N ALA A 345 -21.10 9.14 -2.44
CA ALA A 345 -21.63 10.50 -2.38
C ALA A 345 -20.62 11.47 -1.74
N LEU A 346 -19.96 11.07 -0.64
CA LEU A 346 -18.90 11.85 0.00
C LEU A 346 -17.67 12.02 -0.91
N ARG A 347 -17.26 10.97 -1.63
CA ARG A 347 -16.18 11.05 -2.63
C ARG A 347 -16.48 12.09 -3.72
N LYS A 348 -17.72 12.09 -4.23
CA LYS A 348 -18.17 13.07 -5.24
C LYS A 348 -18.24 14.49 -4.68
N GLU A 349 -18.55 14.64 -3.41
CA GLU A 349 -18.57 15.93 -2.73
C GLU A 349 -17.15 16.51 -2.63
N PHE A 350 -16.15 15.70 -2.27
CA PHE A 350 -14.76 16.18 -2.11
C PHE A 350 -13.97 16.29 -3.42
N ALA A 351 -14.50 15.76 -4.51
CA ALA A 351 -13.91 15.93 -5.85
C ALA A 351 -14.28 17.28 -6.50
N LYS A 352 -15.25 18.01 -5.92
CA LYS A 352 -15.62 19.37 -6.32
C LYS A 352 -14.77 20.38 -5.58
#